data_AF-A0A5E4N8W7-F1
#
_entry.id   AF-A0A5E4N8W7-F1
#
_cell.length_a   1.000
_cell.length_b   1.000
_cell.length_c   1.000
_cell.angle_alpha   90.00
_cell.angle_beta   90.00
_cell.angle_gamma   90.00
#
_symmetry.space_group_name_H-M   'P 1'
#
loop_
_entity.id
_entity.type
_entity.pdbx_description
1 polymer ?
#
loop_
_entity_poly.entity_id
_entity_poly.type
_entity_poly.pdbx_seq_one_letter_code
_entity_poly.pdbx_strand_id
1 'polypeptide(L)'
;MLLINKKTDWDLFRTNLDETLTLTVRLRTPIEIDTAVEQLTNNIVKAAKSTTPITLIGGNREITYPMEIRELVIQKRKARKKWYRTRDPLDKNVWNRTNKLLHDKIKKRKKRNATRRMKSSSAYVPPNRMEDGSWTCPK
;
A
#
# COMPACT_ATOMS: atom_id res chain seq x y z
N MET A 1 -15.90 -8.18 -7.23
CA MET A 1 -15.59 -8.04 -5.79
C MET A 1 -15.35 -9.45 -5.27
N LEU A 2 -14.19 -9.77 -4.71
CA LEU A 2 -13.93 -11.12 -4.17
C LEU A 2 -14.61 -11.26 -2.81
N LEU A 3 -15.40 -12.31 -2.61
CA LEU A 3 -16.08 -12.59 -1.34
C LEU A 3 -15.11 -13.12 -0.26
N ILE A 4 -14.03 -13.77 -0.68
CA ILE A 4 -13.00 -14.38 0.17
C ILE A 4 -11.59 -14.03 -0.35
N ASN A 5 -10.59 -14.08 0.52
CA ASN A 5 -9.17 -13.85 0.20
C ASN A 5 -8.28 -14.86 0.94
N LYS A 6 -6.99 -14.95 0.60
CA LYS A 6 -5.97 -15.74 1.31
C LYS A 6 -5.79 -15.40 2.80
N LYS A 7 -6.38 -14.28 3.25
CA LYS A 7 -6.34 -13.81 4.63
C LYS A 7 -7.65 -14.07 5.38
N THR A 8 -8.61 -14.73 4.75
CA THR A 8 -9.86 -15.11 5.42
C THR A 8 -9.54 -16.08 6.54
N ASP A 9 -10.06 -15.77 7.73
CA ASP A 9 -9.99 -16.67 8.88
C ASP A 9 -11.07 -17.74 8.74
N TRP A 10 -10.65 -18.95 8.38
CA TRP A 10 -11.56 -20.06 8.12
C TRP A 10 -12.15 -20.68 9.39
N ASP A 11 -11.43 -20.59 10.52
CA ASP A 11 -11.93 -21.11 11.79
C ASP A 11 -13.03 -20.19 12.32
N LEU A 12 -12.80 -18.88 12.29
CA LEU A 12 -13.82 -17.89 12.63
C LEU A 12 -15.01 -17.93 11.65
N PHE A 13 -14.77 -18.26 10.39
CA PHE A 13 -15.85 -18.44 9.41
C PHE A 13 -16.75 -19.61 9.79
N ARG A 14 -16.17 -20.75 10.19
CA ARG A 14 -16.92 -21.93 10.62
C ARG A 14 -17.74 -21.64 11.86
N THR A 15 -17.15 -21.05 12.90
CA THR A 15 -17.88 -20.73 14.15
C THR A 15 -19.04 -19.78 13.88
N ASN A 16 -18.82 -18.70 13.12
CA ASN A 16 -19.88 -17.76 12.76
C ASN A 16 -20.99 -18.42 11.93
N LEU A 17 -20.64 -19.36 11.06
CA LEU A 17 -21.60 -20.05 10.23
C LEU A 17 -22.43 -21.01 11.09
N ASP A 18 -21.80 -21.79 11.97
CA ASP A 18 -22.50 -22.71 12.89
C ASP A 18 -23.44 -21.96 13.84
N GLU A 19 -23.04 -20.78 14.35
CA GLU A 19 -23.89 -19.94 15.19
C GLU A 19 -25.10 -19.34 14.46
N THR A 20 -24.99 -19.12 13.15
CA THR A 20 -26.04 -18.47 12.35
C THR A 20 -26.94 -19.45 11.60
N LEU A 21 -26.55 -20.73 11.53
CA LEU A 21 -27.36 -21.77 10.91
C LEU A 21 -28.52 -22.20 11.80
N THR A 22 -29.73 -21.92 11.33
CA THR A 22 -30.95 -22.47 11.90
C THR A 22 -31.37 -23.73 11.14
N LEU A 23 -31.23 -24.89 11.77
CA LEU A 23 -31.59 -26.19 11.17
C LEU A 23 -33.08 -26.55 11.33
N THR A 24 -33.85 -25.74 12.06
CA THR A 24 -35.26 -26.01 12.40
C THR A 24 -36.27 -25.50 11.37
N VAL A 25 -35.85 -25.25 10.13
CA VAL A 25 -36.70 -24.68 9.07
C VAL A 25 -37.59 -25.76 8.47
N ARG A 26 -38.89 -25.46 8.31
CA ARG A 26 -39.84 -26.34 7.61
C ARG A 26 -39.63 -26.18 6.11
N LEU A 27 -39.62 -27.30 5.37
CA LEU A 27 -39.36 -27.35 3.92
C LEU A 27 -40.50 -28.07 3.18
N ARG A 28 -41.75 -27.78 3.54
CA ARG A 28 -42.92 -28.47 3.00
C ARG A 28 -43.46 -27.83 1.73
N THR A 29 -43.25 -26.52 1.57
CA THR A 29 -43.74 -25.78 0.40
C THR A 29 -42.57 -25.28 -0.46
N PRO A 30 -42.78 -25.06 -1.77
CA PRO A 30 -41.75 -24.49 -2.64
C PRO A 30 -41.24 -23.14 -2.12
N ILE A 31 -42.16 -22.30 -1.59
CA ILE A 31 -41.83 -20.99 -1.02
C ILE A 31 -40.91 -21.11 0.21
N GLU A 32 -41.19 -22.08 1.08
CA GLU A 32 -40.35 -22.36 2.25
C GLU A 32 -38.94 -22.82 1.84
N ILE A 33 -38.83 -23.62 0.77
CA ILE A 33 -37.55 -24.06 0.22
C ILE A 33 -36.75 -22.87 -0.31
N ASP A 34 -37.38 -22.01 -1.12
CA ASP A 34 -36.72 -20.82 -1.67
C ASP A 34 -36.25 -19.87 -0.56
N THR A 35 -37.08 -19.67 0.46
CA THR A 35 -36.75 -18.84 1.63
C THR A 35 -35.57 -19.42 2.40
N ALA A 36 -35.53 -20.75 2.60
CA ALA A 36 -34.42 -21.42 3.27
C ALA A 36 -33.09 -21.30 2.50
N VAL A 37 -33.15 -21.40 1.16
CA VAL A 37 -31.99 -21.20 0.28
C VAL A 37 -31.50 -19.76 0.36
N GLU A 38 -32.40 -18.78 0.35
CA GLU A 38 -32.04 -17.37 0.49
C GLU A 38 -31.40 -17.08 1.85
N GLN A 39 -31.94 -17.63 2.93
CA GLN A 39 -31.36 -17.51 4.27
C GLN A 39 -29.96 -18.11 4.35
N LEU A 40 -29.78 -19.32 3.81
CA LEU A 40 -28.47 -19.98 3.77
C LEU A 40 -27.44 -19.16 2.99
N THR A 41 -27.80 -18.70 1.80
CA THR A 41 -26.89 -17.92 0.95
C THR A 41 -26.52 -16.59 1.61
N ASN A 42 -27.48 -15.91 2.23
CA ASN A 42 -27.23 -14.67 2.97
C ASN A 42 -26.31 -14.90 4.19
N ASN A 43 -26.51 -15.99 4.94
CA ASN A 43 -25.66 -16.34 6.07
C ASN A 43 -24.22 -16.62 5.64
N ILE A 44 -24.02 -17.39 4.57
CA ILE A 44 -22.68 -17.66 4.00
C ILE A 44 -22.00 -16.36 3.58
N VAL A 45 -22.71 -15.48 2.86
CA VAL A 45 -22.16 -14.19 2.42
C VAL A 45 -21.82 -13.30 3.60
N LYS A 46 -22.66 -13.27 4.64
CA LYS A 46 -22.45 -12.48 5.85
C LYS A 46 -21.24 -12.97 6.65
N ALA A 47 -21.13 -14.28 6.87
CA ALA A 47 -20.01 -14.91 7.55
C ALA A 47 -18.70 -14.71 6.77
N ALA A 48 -18.72 -14.82 5.45
CA ALA A 48 -17.54 -14.57 4.62
C ALA A 48 -17.07 -13.11 4.71
N LYS A 49 -18.01 -12.15 4.74
CA LYS A 49 -17.71 -10.72 4.87
C LYS A 49 -17.17 -10.33 6.24
N SER A 50 -17.64 -10.94 7.32
CA SER A 50 -17.15 -10.65 8.68
C SER A 50 -15.74 -11.19 8.92
N THR A 51 -15.41 -12.33 8.30
CA THR A 51 -14.15 -13.05 8.51
C THR A 51 -13.06 -12.72 7.49
N THR A 52 -13.44 -12.14 6.36
CA THR A 52 -12.49 -11.68 5.35
C THR A 52 -12.08 -10.25 5.66
N PRO A 53 -10.84 -9.98 6.06
CA PRO A 53 -10.39 -8.61 6.28
C PRO A 53 -10.49 -7.84 4.97
N ILE A 54 -11.12 -6.67 5.02
CA ILE A 54 -11.16 -5.74 3.88
C ILE A 54 -9.71 -5.45 3.52
N THR A 55 -9.27 -6.10 2.45
CA THR A 55 -7.96 -5.84 1.91
C THR A 55 -8.14 -4.53 1.19
N LEU A 56 -7.89 -3.42 1.90
CA LEU A 56 -7.60 -2.15 1.25
C LEU A 56 -6.51 -2.49 0.25
N ILE A 57 -6.89 -2.65 -1.02
CA ILE A 57 -6.00 -2.94 -2.14
C ILE A 57 -4.88 -1.94 -1.96
N GLY A 58 -3.71 -2.47 -1.55
CA GLY A 58 -2.72 -1.74 -0.78
C GLY A 58 -2.62 -0.35 -1.36
N GLY A 59 -3.19 0.63 -0.65
CA GLY A 59 -3.36 1.97 -1.18
C GLY A 59 -2.03 2.33 -1.77
N ASN A 60 -1.99 2.50 -3.10
CA ASN A 60 -0.76 2.72 -3.82
C ASN A 60 -0.04 3.75 -2.97
N ARG A 61 1.04 3.34 -2.30
CA ARG A 61 1.92 4.31 -1.65
C ARG A 61 2.55 4.95 -2.84
N GLU A 62 1.81 5.88 -3.43
CA GLU A 62 2.21 6.66 -4.55
C GLU A 62 3.37 7.43 -3.97
N ILE A 63 4.56 6.88 -4.17
CA ILE A 63 5.79 7.62 -4.07
C ILE A 63 5.69 8.59 -5.23
N THR A 64 4.87 9.62 -5.05
CA THR A 64 4.61 10.64 -6.04
C THR A 64 5.91 11.41 -6.12
N TYR A 65 6.72 11.00 -7.09
CA TYR A 65 7.87 11.79 -7.49
C TYR A 65 7.32 13.14 -7.97
N PRO A 66 7.92 14.26 -7.52
CA PRO A 66 7.57 15.59 -8.00
C PRO A 66 7.52 15.61 -9.51
N MET A 67 6.61 16.41 -10.05
CA MET A 67 6.37 16.53 -11.48
C MET A 67 7.69 16.68 -12.27
N GLU A 68 8.59 17.52 -11.78
CA GLU A 68 9.93 17.75 -12.35
C GLU A 68 10.73 16.45 -12.58
N ILE A 69 10.72 15.50 -11.65
CA ILE A 69 11.46 14.23 -11.80
C ILE A 69 10.78 13.35 -12.84
N ARG A 70 9.45 13.33 -12.87
CA ARG A 70 8.68 12.57 -13.86
C ARG A 70 8.91 13.10 -15.28
N GLU A 71 8.93 14.42 -15.43
CA GLU A 71 9.27 15.09 -16.69
C GLU A 71 10.68 14.73 -17.14
N LEU A 72 11.68 14.79 -16.26
CA LEU A 72 13.05 14.38 -16.58
C LEU A 72 13.15 12.91 -17.03
N VAL A 73 12.36 12.01 -16.43
CA VAL A 73 12.27 10.61 -16.88
C VAL A 73 11.71 10.53 -18.30
N ILE A 74 10.65 11.28 -18.60
CA ILE A 74 10.06 11.34 -19.95
C ILE A 74 11.08 11.89 -20.95
N GLN A 75 11.75 12.98 -20.63
CA GLN A 75 12.76 13.60 -21.51
C GLN A 75 13.95 12.67 -21.76
N LYS A 76 14.47 12.01 -20.72
CA LYS A 76 15.51 10.98 -20.86
C LYS A 76 15.06 9.86 -21.80
N ARG A 77 13.83 9.36 -21.66
CA ARG A 77 13.28 8.29 -22.53
C ARG A 77 13.17 8.75 -23.98
N LYS A 78 12.70 9.98 -24.22
CA LYS A 78 12.64 10.60 -25.56
C LYS A 78 14.04 10.73 -26.17
N ALA A 79 15.01 11.26 -25.43
CA ALA A 79 16.39 11.42 -25.89
C ALA A 79 17.04 10.07 -26.21
N ARG A 80 16.84 9.05 -25.36
CA ARG A 80 17.32 7.68 -25.62
C ARG A 80 16.71 7.10 -26.90
N LYS A 81 15.39 7.26 -27.08
CA LYS A 81 14.69 6.79 -28.28
C LYS A 81 15.23 7.49 -29.54
N LYS A 82 15.50 8.79 -29.47
CA LYS A 82 16.08 9.57 -30.57
C LYS A 82 17.48 9.06 -30.91
N TRP A 83 18.37 8.97 -29.93
CA TRP A 83 19.73 8.46 -30.13
C TRP A 83 19.76 7.03 -30.68
N TYR A 84 18.88 6.13 -30.22
CA TYR A 84 18.84 4.78 -30.78
C TYR A 84 18.42 4.74 -32.25
N ARG A 85 17.60 5.69 -32.70
CA ARG A 85 17.15 5.81 -34.09
C ARG A 85 18.21 6.46 -34.97
N THR A 86 18.76 7.60 -34.55
CA THR A 86 19.69 8.39 -35.37
C THR A 86 21.14 7.92 -35.27
N ARG A 87 21.52 7.30 -34.14
CA ARG A 87 22.91 7.00 -33.75
C ARG A 87 23.85 8.21 -33.75
N ASP A 88 23.31 9.42 -33.79
CA ASP A 88 24.07 10.67 -33.82
C ASP A 88 24.77 10.94 -32.47
N PRO A 89 26.08 11.25 -32.44
CA PRO A 89 26.79 11.69 -31.25
C PRO A 89 26.14 12.88 -30.51
N LEU A 90 25.54 13.83 -31.23
CA LEU A 90 24.85 14.97 -30.62
C LEU A 90 23.62 14.51 -29.82
N ASP A 91 22.84 13.58 -30.36
CA ASP A 91 21.70 12.98 -29.66
C ASP A 91 22.15 12.15 -28.45
N LYS A 92 23.32 11.49 -28.54
CA LYS A 92 23.95 10.81 -27.39
C LYS A 92 24.29 11.80 -26.27
N ASN A 93 24.81 12.97 -26.63
CA ASN A 93 25.11 14.03 -25.67
C ASN A 93 23.84 14.53 -24.96
N VAL A 94 22.73 14.71 -25.70
CA VAL A 94 21.44 15.09 -25.10
C VAL A 94 20.94 14.01 -24.13
N TRP A 95 21.04 12.74 -24.49
CA TRP A 95 20.68 11.63 -23.60
C TRP A 95 21.57 11.60 -22.33
N ASN A 96 22.88 11.75 -22.46
CA ASN A 96 23.80 11.77 -21.33
C ASN A 96 23.54 12.95 -20.38
N ARG A 97 23.31 14.15 -20.94
CA ARG A 97 22.98 15.37 -20.18
C ARG A 97 21.69 15.19 -19.38
N THR A 98 20.61 14.73 -20.03
CA THR A 98 19.32 14.48 -19.37
C THR A 98 19.41 13.37 -18.32
N ASN A 99 20.22 12.34 -18.56
CA ASN A 99 20.46 11.27 -17.58
C ASN A 99 21.20 11.79 -16.34
N LYS A 100 22.27 12.57 -16.53
CA LYS A 100 23.03 13.20 -15.43
C LYS A 100 22.14 14.10 -14.59
N LEU A 101 21.36 14.98 -15.23
CA LEU A 101 20.44 15.89 -14.56
C LEU A 101 19.40 15.15 -13.69
N LEU A 102 18.84 14.06 -14.21
CA LEU A 102 17.92 13.20 -13.46
C LEU A 102 18.59 12.60 -12.21
N HIS A 103 19.79 12.04 -12.36
CA HIS A 103 20.54 11.46 -11.25
C HIS A 103 20.87 12.49 -10.17
N ASP A 104 21.33 13.68 -10.58
CA ASP A 104 21.67 14.77 -9.68
C ASP A 104 20.43 15.25 -8.90
N LYS A 105 19.28 15.37 -9.57
CA LYS A 105 18.02 15.77 -8.92
C LYS A 105 17.56 14.74 -7.89
N ILE A 106 17.64 13.45 -8.21
CA ILE A 106 17.32 12.36 -7.27
C ILE A 106 18.27 12.37 -6.08
N LYS A 107 19.58 12.53 -6.32
CA LYS A 107 20.61 12.60 -5.27
C LYS A 107 20.37 13.80 -4.34
N LYS A 108 20.11 14.98 -4.90
CA LYS A 108 19.78 16.21 -4.14
C LYS A 108 18.54 16.00 -3.26
N ARG A 109 17.49 15.36 -3.78
CA ARG A 109 16.28 15.06 -3.01
C ARG A 109 16.55 14.08 -1.87
N LYS A 110 17.31 13.01 -2.11
CA LYS A 110 17.72 12.06 -1.06
C LYS A 110 18.50 12.78 0.05
N LYS A 111 19.47 13.63 -0.30
CA LYS A 111 20.23 14.46 0.66
C LYS A 111 19.31 15.38 1.47
N ARG A 112 18.38 16.09 0.83
CA ARG A 112 17.40 16.97 1.49
C ARG A 112 16.49 16.21 2.45
N ASN A 113 16.05 15.02 2.06
CA ASN A 113 15.20 14.19 2.92
C ASN A 113 15.98 13.65 4.13
N ALA A 114 17.25 13.27 3.96
CA ALA A 114 18.12 12.86 5.06
C ALA A 114 18.33 14.01 6.07
N THR A 115 18.66 15.21 5.60
CA THR A 115 18.84 16.37 6.49
C THR A 115 17.55 16.76 7.21
N ARG A 116 16.38 16.68 6.54
CA ARG A 116 15.09 16.90 7.19
C ARG A 116 14.83 15.91 8.34
N ARG A 117 15.12 14.61 8.13
CA ARG A 117 14.98 13.58 9.17
C ARG A 117 15.90 13.82 10.36
N MET A 118 17.14 14.26 10.11
CA MET A 118 18.07 14.60 11.18
C MET A 118 17.58 15.81 11.98
N LYS A 119 17.08 16.86 11.32
CA LYS A 119 16.51 18.04 12.00
C LYS A 119 15.26 17.71 12.82
N SER A 120 14.37 16.86 12.29
CA SER A 120 13.20 16.40 13.07
C SER A 120 13.60 15.52 14.25
N SER A 121 14.71 14.78 14.15
CA SER A 121 15.25 13.97 15.25
C SER A 121 16.02 14.81 16.28
N SER A 122 16.58 15.96 15.90
CA SER A 122 17.29 16.88 16.80
C SER A 122 16.35 17.59 17.79
N ALA A 123 15.04 17.51 17.59
CA ALA A 123 14.04 17.94 18.56
C ALA A 123 13.90 16.94 19.74
N TYR A 124 14.43 15.72 19.60
CA TYR A 124 14.54 14.77 20.68
C TYR A 124 15.91 14.96 21.36
N VAL A 125 15.90 15.61 22.53
CA VAL A 125 17.01 15.54 23.48
C VAL A 125 16.78 14.28 24.30
N PRO A 126 17.60 13.22 24.17
CA PRO A 126 17.46 12.04 25.02
C PRO A 126 17.61 12.46 26.49
N PRO A 127 16.85 11.88 27.43
CA PRO A 127 17.09 12.11 28.83
C PRO A 127 18.54 11.74 29.16
N ASN A 128 19.29 12.63 29.83
CA ASN A 128 20.63 12.30 30.33
C ASN A 128 20.47 11.40 31.55
N ARG A 129 21.35 10.40 31.68
CA ARG A 129 21.45 9.59 32.91
C ARG A 129 22.27 10.37 33.93
N MET A 130 21.66 10.69 35.06
CA MET A 130 22.33 11.33 36.20
C MET A 130 23.22 10.30 36.93
N GLU A 131 24.20 10.77 37.71
CA GLU A 131 25.16 9.92 38.44
C GLU A 131 24.46 9.00 39.47
N ASP A 132 23.26 9.38 39.91
CA ASP A 132 22.38 8.60 40.80
C ASP A 132 21.56 7.53 40.06
N GLY A 133 21.72 7.40 38.74
CA GLY A 133 21.01 6.42 37.90
C GLY A 133 19.63 6.88 37.42
N SER A 134 19.18 8.09 37.76
CA SER A 134 17.89 8.64 37.31
C SER A 134 17.97 9.26 35.90
N TRP A 135 16.82 9.38 35.21
CA TRP A 135 16.72 9.96 33.87
C TRP A 135 16.15 11.38 33.94
N THR A 136 16.80 12.37 33.33
CA THR A 136 16.29 13.75 33.28
C THR A 136 15.15 13.90 32.26
N CYS A 137 13.95 14.30 32.66
CA CYS A 137 12.89 14.61 31.68
C CYS A 137 13.31 15.78 30.76
N PRO A 138 13.16 15.66 29.42
CA PRO A 138 13.35 16.78 28.50
C PRO A 138 12.33 17.89 28.80
N LYS A 139 12.77 19.15 28.86
CA LYS A 139 11.89 20.34 28.93
C LYS A 139 11.40 20.75 27.55
#